data_AF-A0A0G0KVD3-F1
#
_entry.id   AF-A0A0G0KVD3-F1
#
_cell.length_a   1.000
_cell.length_b   1.000
_cell.length_c   1.000
_cell.angle_alpha   90.00
_cell.angle_beta   90.00
_cell.angle_gamma   90.00
#
_symmetry.space_group_name_H-M   'P 1'
#
loop_
_entity.id
_entity.type
_entity.pdbx_description
1 polymer ?
#
loop_
_entity_poly.entity_id
_entity_poly.type
_entity_poly.pdbx_seq_one_letter_code
_entity_poly.pdbx_strand_id
1 'polypeptide(L)'
;MKGKYIMKKPKPVQPFKSLEEETDFWDTHDLSAVVKNPKISISKLLLLEPKKEVVMTLRVQKSVKEKIENLAKIKGLNVTTLARMWLIEKLTEEESVKKHSQV
;
A
#
# COMPACT_ATOMS: atom_id res chain seq x y z
N MET A 1 18.64 -29.19 32.92
CA MET A 1 18.87 -27.79 33.36
C MET A 1 18.78 -26.87 32.14
N LYS A 2 17.78 -25.99 32.04
CA LYS A 2 17.69 -25.01 30.94
C LYS A 2 18.26 -23.68 31.43
N GLY A 3 19.46 -23.33 30.98
CA GLY A 3 20.07 -22.03 31.25
C GLY A 3 19.21 -20.92 30.65
N LYS A 4 18.77 -19.96 31.47
CA LYS A 4 18.09 -18.75 31.01
C LYS A 4 19.11 -17.88 30.29
N TYR A 5 19.04 -17.80 28.96
CA TYR A 5 19.79 -16.81 28.19
C TYR A 5 19.18 -15.42 28.44
N ILE A 6 19.86 -14.59 29.23
CA ILE A 6 19.50 -13.19 29.43
C ILE A 6 20.01 -12.43 28.19
N MET A 7 19.13 -12.11 27.24
CA MET A 7 19.51 -11.26 26.11
C MET A 7 19.76 -9.84 26.62
N LYS A 8 21.03 -9.41 26.66
CA LYS A 8 21.37 -8.00 26.90
C LYS A 8 20.91 -7.19 25.69
N LYS A 9 20.01 -6.22 25.90
CA LYS A 9 19.59 -5.30 24.85
C LYS A 9 20.79 -4.45 24.43
N PRO A 10 21.11 -4.34 23.12
CA PRO A 10 22.19 -3.47 22.68
C PRO A 10 21.84 -2.01 23.04
N LYS A 11 22.87 -1.23 23.40
CA LYS A 11 22.69 0.21 23.63
C LYS A 11 22.32 0.87 22.29
N PRO A 12 21.48 1.92 22.30
CA PRO A 12 21.21 2.70 21.10
C PRO A 12 22.50 3.26 20.51
N VAL A 13 22.59 3.27 19.17
CA VAL A 13 23.68 3.96 18.45
C VAL A 13 23.53 5.46 18.70
N GLN A 14 24.65 6.15 18.98
CA GLN A 14 24.63 7.60 19.16
C GLN A 14 24.47 8.30 17.80
N PRO A 15 23.94 9.54 17.75
CA PRO A 15 23.88 10.29 16.49
C PRO A 15 25.27 10.47 15.88
N PHE A 16 25.41 10.22 14.58
CA PHE A 16 26.63 10.49 13.83
C PHE A 16 26.86 12.00 13.69
N LYS A 17 28.12 12.42 13.72
CA LYS A 17 28.51 13.82 13.58
C LYS A 17 28.75 14.20 12.12
N SER A 18 29.06 13.22 11.27
CA SER A 18 29.27 13.40 9.83
C SER A 18 28.81 12.18 9.03
N LEU A 19 28.61 12.38 7.72
CA LEU A 19 28.27 11.31 6.78
C LEU A 19 29.42 10.29 6.61
N GLU A 20 30.66 10.77 6.71
CA GLU A 20 31.87 9.92 6.66
C GLU A 20 31.91 8.97 7.87
N GLU A 21 31.63 9.47 9.08
CA GLU A 21 31.56 8.66 10.30
C GLU A 21 30.45 7.60 10.21
N GLU A 22 29.31 7.95 9.63
CA GLU A 22 28.23 7.01 9.39
C GLU A 22 28.65 5.89 8.42
N THR A 23 29.31 6.26 7.32
CA THR A 23 29.76 5.30 6.30
C THR A 23 30.77 4.32 6.90
N ASP A 24 31.80 4.83 7.59
CA ASP A 24 32.81 4.01 8.26
C ASP A 24 32.20 3.10 9.33
N PHE A 25 31.18 3.57 10.05
CA PHE A 25 30.46 2.77 11.04
C PHE A 25 29.75 1.58 10.38
N TRP A 26 29.00 1.81 9.30
CA TRP A 26 28.25 0.76 8.60
C TRP A 26 29.15 -0.26 7.89
N ASP A 27 30.32 0.16 7.39
CA ASP A 27 31.29 -0.72 6.71
C ASP A 27 32.06 -1.62 7.70
N THR A 28 32.31 -1.15 8.92
CA THR A 28 33.18 -1.85 9.88
C THR A 28 32.44 -2.66 10.93
N HIS A 29 31.20 -2.30 11.28
CA HIS A 29 30.50 -2.91 12.41
C HIS A 29 29.64 -4.11 11.99
N ASP A 30 29.85 -5.26 12.64
CA ASP A 30 29.03 -6.44 12.44
C ASP A 30 27.63 -6.28 13.05
N LEU A 31 26.63 -6.14 12.19
CA LEU A 31 25.22 -6.03 12.58
C LEU A 31 24.56 -7.39 12.85
N SER A 32 25.25 -8.52 12.67
CA SER A 32 24.68 -9.87 12.81
C SER A 32 24.03 -10.10 14.18
N ALA A 33 24.55 -9.46 15.23
CA ALA A 33 24.00 -9.51 16.58
C ALA A 33 22.65 -8.76 16.72
N VAL A 34 22.42 -7.73 15.92
CA VAL A 34 21.20 -6.88 15.91
C VAL A 34 20.17 -7.41 14.91
N VAL A 35 20.62 -7.98 13.79
CA VAL A 35 19.80 -8.54 12.70
C VAL A 35 19.21 -9.92 13.04
N LYS A 36 19.38 -10.41 14.28
CA LYS A 36 18.66 -11.58 14.82
C LYS A 36 17.14 -11.37 14.95
N ASN A 37 16.59 -10.25 14.47
CA ASN A 37 15.15 -10.12 14.32
C ASN A 37 14.70 -11.10 13.22
N PRO A 38 13.78 -12.05 13.50
CA PRO A 38 13.29 -12.94 12.46
C PRO A 38 12.74 -12.09 11.32
N LYS A 39 13.21 -12.33 10.09
CA LYS A 39 12.66 -11.68 8.89
C LYS A 39 11.17 -11.98 8.85
N ILE A 40 10.36 -10.98 9.21
CA ILE A 40 8.91 -11.10 9.19
C ILE A 40 8.52 -11.13 7.71
N SER A 41 7.86 -12.21 7.28
CA SER A 41 7.30 -12.27 5.93
C SER A 41 6.47 -11.03 5.67
N ILE A 42 6.56 -10.46 4.47
CA ILE A 42 5.76 -9.30 4.05
C ILE A 42 4.26 -9.56 4.31
N SER A 43 3.82 -10.82 4.21
CA SER A 43 2.45 -11.26 4.51
C SER A 43 2.01 -11.13 5.97
N LYS A 44 2.95 -10.93 6.91
CA LYS A 44 2.70 -10.73 8.35
C LYS A 44 2.83 -9.26 8.77
N LEU A 45 3.21 -8.38 7.84
CA LEU A 45 3.20 -6.94 8.10
C LEU A 45 1.75 -6.47 8.09
N LEU A 46 1.36 -5.68 9.08
CA LEU A 46 0.09 -4.97 9.06
C LEU A 46 0.10 -4.04 7.84
N LEU A 47 -0.92 -4.15 6.98
CA LEU A 47 -1.08 -3.19 5.89
C LEU A 47 -1.22 -1.79 6.51
N LEU A 48 -0.28 -0.91 6.17
CA LEU A 48 -0.29 0.50 6.60
C LEU A 48 -1.46 1.27 5.98
N GLU A 49 -2.01 0.78 4.87
CA GLU A 49 -3.24 1.32 4.29
C GLU A 49 -4.46 0.64 4.95
N PRO A 50 -5.43 1.42 5.47
CA PRO A 50 -6.72 0.85 5.81
C PRO A 50 -7.27 0.15 4.57
N LYS A 51 -7.93 -1.01 4.77
CA LYS A 51 -8.65 -1.69 3.69
C LYS A 51 -9.46 -0.66 2.91
N LYS A 52 -9.62 -0.81 1.60
CA LYS A 52 -10.60 0.01 0.85
C LYS A 52 -11.99 -0.36 1.39
N GLU A 53 -12.48 0.34 2.42
CA GLU A 53 -13.56 -0.14 3.30
C GLU A 53 -14.97 0.02 2.73
N VAL A 54 -15.14 0.70 1.59
CA VAL A 54 -16.48 1.00 1.09
C VAL A 54 -16.80 0.16 -0.14
N VAL A 55 -17.51 -0.95 0.10
CA VAL A 55 -18.10 -1.79 -0.96
C VAL A 55 -19.50 -1.26 -1.28
N MET A 56 -19.71 -0.88 -2.54
CA MET A 56 -21.03 -0.50 -3.06
C MET A 56 -21.57 -1.61 -3.96
N THR A 57 -22.79 -2.09 -3.67
CA THR A 57 -23.47 -3.07 -4.52
C THR A 57 -24.49 -2.37 -5.41
N LEU A 58 -24.36 -2.51 -6.73
CA LEU A 58 -25.24 -1.90 -7.71
C LEU A 58 -25.99 -2.98 -8.50
N ARG A 59 -27.31 -2.84 -8.61
CA ARG A 59 -28.12 -3.69 -9.50
C ARG A 59 -28.12 -3.06 -10.89
N VAL A 60 -27.66 -3.83 -11.88
CA VAL A 60 -27.65 -3.43 -13.30
C VAL A 60 -28.30 -4.50 -14.14
N GLN A 61 -28.78 -4.12 -15.33
CA GLN A 61 -29.27 -5.08 -16.30
C GLN A 61 -28.15 -6.02 -16.76
N LYS A 62 -28.48 -7.29 -17.05
CA LYS A 62 -27.53 -8.31 -17.50
C LYS A 62 -26.75 -7.86 -18.74
N SER A 63 -27.44 -7.27 -19.71
CA SER A 63 -26.85 -6.76 -20.96
C SER A 63 -25.78 -5.69 -20.71
N VAL A 64 -25.97 -4.82 -19.70
CA VAL A 64 -25.01 -3.79 -19.33
C VAL A 64 -23.77 -4.42 -18.71
N LYS A 65 -23.96 -5.37 -17.79
CA LYS A 65 -22.85 -6.11 -17.17
C LYS A 65 -21.99 -6.80 -18.22
N GLU A 66 -22.60 -7.50 -19.17
CA GLU A 66 -21.88 -8.22 -20.25
C GLU A 66 -21.07 -7.26 -21.14
N LYS A 67 -21.63 -6.09 -21.47
CA LYS A 67 -20.91 -5.06 -22.23
C LYS A 67 -19.66 -4.55 -21.49
N ILE A 68 -19.79 -4.27 -20.19
CA ILE A 68 -18.66 -3.82 -19.37
C ILE A 68 -17.60 -4.91 -19.28
N GLU A 69 -18.00 -6.16 -19.07
CA GLU A 69 -17.08 -7.30 -19.01
C GLU A 69 -16.29 -7.49 -20.31
N ASN A 70 -16.95 -7.40 -21.45
CA ASN A 70 -16.30 -7.53 -22.76
C ASN A 70 -15.31 -6.39 -23.01
N LEU A 71 -15.69 -5.15 -22.70
CA LEU A 71 -14.81 -3.99 -22.86
C LEU A 71 -13.63 -4.02 -21.89
N ALA A 72 -13.85 -4.47 -20.65
CA ALA A 72 -12.80 -4.63 -19.65
C ALA A 72 -11.77 -5.68 -20.12
N LYS A 73 -12.22 -6.82 -20.65
CA LYS A 73 -11.35 -7.86 -21.23
C LYS A 73 -10.52 -7.33 -22.38
N ILE A 74 -11.13 -6.64 -23.34
CA ILE A 74 -10.42 -6.05 -24.49
C ILE A 74 -9.35 -5.06 -24.03
N LYS A 75 -9.63 -4.30 -22.96
CA LYS A 75 -8.70 -3.30 -22.39
C LYS A 75 -7.68 -3.89 -21.40
N GLY A 76 -7.74 -5.19 -21.10
CA GLY A 76 -6.88 -5.82 -20.09
C GLY A 76 -7.14 -5.32 -18.66
N LEU A 77 -8.36 -4.87 -18.36
CA LEU A 77 -8.74 -4.29 -17.06
C LEU A 77 -9.69 -5.22 -16.30
N ASN A 78 -9.70 -5.09 -14.97
CA ASN A 78 -10.77 -5.65 -14.15
C ASN A 78 -12.07 -4.86 -14.39
N VAL A 79 -13.20 -5.58 -14.45
CA VAL A 79 -14.57 -5.04 -14.53
C VAL A 79 -14.81 -3.94 -13.49
N THR A 80 -14.40 -4.17 -12.24
CA THR A 80 -14.60 -3.19 -11.15
C THR A 80 -13.75 -1.94 -11.36
N THR A 81 -12.55 -2.09 -11.93
CA THR A 81 -11.66 -0.96 -12.24
C THR A 81 -12.24 -0.11 -13.35
N LEU A 82 -12.70 -0.73 -14.45
CA LEU A 82 -13.32 -0.02 -15.56
C LEU A 82 -14.60 0.71 -15.10
N ALA A 83 -15.46 0.01 -14.36
CA ALA A 83 -16.69 0.61 -13.81
C ALA A 83 -16.37 1.80 -12.89
N ARG A 84 -15.36 1.69 -12.01
CA ARG A 84 -14.94 2.79 -11.14
C ARG A 84 -14.45 3.99 -11.94
N MET A 85 -13.64 3.78 -12.98
CA MET A 85 -13.13 4.87 -13.81
C MET A 85 -14.27 5.65 -14.48
N TRP A 86 -15.23 4.96 -15.08
CA TRP A 86 -16.39 5.61 -15.71
C TRP A 86 -17.28 6.34 -14.72
N LEU A 87 -17.49 5.78 -13.51
CA LEU A 87 -18.25 6.47 -12.47
C LEU A 87 -17.58 7.78 -12.06
N ILE A 88 -16.25 7.77 -11.87
CA ILE A 88 -15.48 8.98 -11.53
C ILE A 88 -15.55 10.01 -12.67
N GLU A 89 -15.37 9.56 -13.91
CA GLU A 89 -15.44 10.41 -15.10
C GLU A 89 -16.79 11.12 -15.19
N LYS A 90 -17.90 10.37 -15.08
CA LYS A 90 -19.25 10.95 -15.14
C LYS A 90 -19.55 11.91 -13.98
N LEU A 91 -19.11 11.60 -12.77
CA LEU A 91 -19.27 12.52 -11.64
C LEU A 91 -18.49 13.82 -11.85
N THR A 92 -17.28 13.73 -12.39
CA THR A 92 -16.43 14.90 -12.67
C THR A 92 -17.04 15.78 -13.76
N GLU A 93 -17.60 15.17 -14.81
CA GLU A 93 -18.35 15.88 -15.86
C GLU A 93 -19.53 16.64 -15.26
N GLU A 94 -20.37 15.99 -14.46
CA GLU A 94 -21.54 16.61 -13.83
C GLU A 94 -21.18 17.77 -12.88
N GLU A 95 -20.09 17.63 -12.12
CA GLU A 95 -19.58 18.71 -11.27
C GLU A 95 -19.06 19.90 -12.08
N SER A 96 -18.42 19.64 -13.22
CA SER A 96 -17.91 20.69 -14.11
C SER A 96 -19.05 21.48 -14.76
N VAL A 97 -20.14 20.82 -15.15
CA VAL A 97 -21.34 21.46 -15.74
C VAL A 97 -22.06 22.32 -14.70
N LYS A 98 -22.24 21.83 -13.47
CA LYS A 98 -22.88 22.60 -12.39
C LYS A 98 -22.14 23.88 -12.04
N LYS A 99 -20.81 23.88 -12.09
CA LYS A 99 -20.00 25.09 -11.86
C LYS A 99 -20.21 26.16 -12.93
N HIS A 100 -20.50 25.76 -14.18
CA HIS A 100 -20.76 26.71 -15.27
C HIS A 100 -22.20 27.24 -15.31
N SER A 101 -23.16 26.54 -14.70
CA SER A 101 -24.56 27.01 -14.59
C SER A 101 -24.85 27.85 -13.34
N GLN A 102 -23.88 28.03 -12.43
CA GLN A 102 -24.01 28.86 -11.23
C GLN A 102 -23.24 30.20 -11.33
N VAL A 103 -22.78 30.56 -12.53
CA VAL A 103 -22.11 31.84 -12.84
C VAL A 103 -22.92 32.59 -13.87
#